data_AF-A0A323UP74-F1
#
_entry.id   AF-A0A323UP74-F1
#
_cell.length_a   1.000
_cell.length_b   1.000
_cell.length_c   1.000
_cell.angle_alpha   90.00
_cell.angle_beta   90.00
_cell.angle_gamma   90.00
#
_symmetry.space_group_name_H-M   'P 1'
#
loop_
_entity.id
_entity.type
_entity.pdbx_description
1 polymer ?
#
loop_
_entity_poly.entity_id
_entity_poly.type
_entity_poly.pdbx_seq_one_letter_code
_entity_poly.pdbx_strand_id
1 'polypeptide(L)'
;MHRTNEQDVVNAKATLANLKAEYLKAVEQYISHDKQDQQSSLNAILNCQQAGASYFNFAEEFVGNSDLLGAHESVLWAQGFAEDCAEILKSMPAHFQLLSAGFAGLNGLTSDQIRPGSTAFANMQRMVKKYLNPTESNAIKSSFEQFGLPIYGFNNEAREFMSKRLQTILSFIFGVLFVIVLLVIAFAQPQPSSFQYSVFKTVLALAGAGTVAVFPGFIEVQLGNWLRAGGALAVFVVLYFWNPAALLAIDPDASKAPNPAVHMDAAR
;
A
#
# COMPACT_ATOMS: atom_id res chain seq x y z
N MET A 1 -10.72 -14.20 -16.24
CA MET A 1 -11.56 -13.31 -15.41
C MET A 1 -10.64 -12.73 -14.33
N HIS A 2 -10.33 -11.44 -14.38
CA HIS A 2 -9.41 -10.81 -13.42
C HIS A 2 -10.14 -10.65 -12.07
N ARG A 3 -9.57 -11.16 -10.97
CA ARG A 3 -10.10 -10.88 -9.62
C ARG A 3 -9.74 -9.45 -9.22
N THR A 4 -10.64 -8.79 -8.49
CA THR A 4 -10.41 -7.49 -7.87
C THR A 4 -9.91 -7.69 -6.44
N ASN A 5 -9.15 -6.72 -5.92
CA ASN A 5 -8.65 -6.73 -4.54
C ASN A 5 -9.80 -6.84 -3.52
N GLU A 6 -10.95 -6.23 -3.80
CA GLU A 6 -12.16 -6.33 -2.98
C GLU A 6 -12.68 -7.76 -2.86
N GLN A 7 -12.67 -8.53 -3.96
CA GLN A 7 -13.10 -9.93 -3.94
C GLN A 7 -12.14 -10.79 -3.11
N ASP A 8 -10.85 -10.51 -3.17
CA ASP A 8 -9.85 -11.23 -2.38
C ASP A 8 -9.98 -10.93 -0.88
N VAL A 9 -10.32 -9.69 -0.51
CA VAL A 9 -10.65 -9.32 0.87
C VAL A 9 -11.90 -10.05 1.37
N VAL A 10 -12.97 -10.10 0.58
CA VAL A 10 -14.21 -10.82 0.95
C VAL A 10 -13.92 -12.31 1.15
N ASN A 11 -13.16 -12.92 0.24
CA ASN A 11 -12.78 -14.32 0.35
C ASN A 11 -11.93 -14.58 1.60
N ALA A 12 -10.97 -13.70 1.91
CA ALA A 12 -10.14 -13.83 3.10
C ALA A 12 -10.97 -13.71 4.39
N LYS A 13 -11.93 -12.78 4.46
CA LYS A 13 -12.84 -12.67 5.61
C LYS A 13 -13.71 -13.92 5.76
N ALA A 14 -14.19 -14.51 4.66
CA ALA A 14 -14.94 -15.77 4.71
C ALA A 14 -14.07 -16.94 5.21
N THR A 15 -12.83 -17.05 4.72
CA THR A 15 -11.87 -18.05 5.21
C THR A 15 -11.57 -17.88 6.69
N LEU A 16 -11.34 -16.65 7.15
CA LEU A 16 -11.10 -16.34 8.56
C LEU A 16 -12.28 -16.74 9.45
N ALA A 17 -13.52 -16.51 9.00
CA ALA A 17 -14.73 -16.93 9.71
C ALA A 17 -14.85 -18.46 9.81
N ASN A 18 -14.53 -19.19 8.73
CA ASN A 18 -14.53 -20.64 8.73
C ASN A 18 -13.47 -21.21 9.68
N LEU A 19 -12.24 -20.67 9.63
CA LEU A 19 -11.16 -21.07 10.55
C LEU A 19 -11.52 -20.79 12.01
N LYS A 20 -12.20 -19.67 12.29
CA LYS A 20 -12.74 -19.39 13.63
C LYS A 20 -13.74 -20.45 14.08
N ALA A 21 -14.65 -20.85 13.20
CA ALA A 21 -15.63 -21.89 13.50
C ALA A 21 -14.98 -23.25 13.77
N GLU A 22 -13.98 -23.64 12.97
CA GLU A 22 -13.19 -24.84 13.18
C GLU A 22 -12.41 -24.80 14.50
N TYR A 23 -11.80 -23.66 14.81
CA TYR A 23 -11.12 -23.44 16.09
C TYR A 23 -12.08 -23.61 17.28
N LEU A 24 -13.25 -22.96 17.26
CA LEU A 24 -14.22 -23.06 18.35
C LEU A 24 -14.74 -24.50 18.50
N LYS A 25 -14.97 -25.20 17.40
CA LYS A 25 -15.34 -26.62 17.41
C LYS A 25 -14.25 -27.50 18.03
N ALA A 26 -12.98 -27.24 17.73
CA ALA A 26 -11.86 -27.96 18.34
C ALA A 26 -11.81 -27.73 19.86
N VAL A 27 -12.00 -26.49 20.31
CA VAL A 27 -12.10 -26.15 21.74
C VAL A 27 -13.26 -26.88 22.40
N GLU A 28 -14.44 -26.90 21.79
CA GLU A 28 -15.61 -27.63 22.30
C GLU A 28 -15.31 -29.13 22.45
N GLN A 29 -14.72 -29.75 21.44
CA GLN A 29 -14.31 -31.16 21.47
C GLN A 29 -13.31 -31.45 22.60
N TYR A 30 -12.35 -30.54 22.84
CA TYR A 30 -11.45 -30.65 23.97
C TYR A 30 -12.13 -30.43 25.32
N ILE A 31 -13.21 -29.67 25.41
CA ILE A 31 -13.95 -29.55 26.67
C ILE A 31 -14.77 -30.82 26.94
N SER A 32 -15.30 -31.46 25.89
CA SER A 32 -16.25 -32.59 25.99
C SER A 32 -15.62 -33.99 25.90
N HIS A 33 -14.31 -34.12 25.65
CA HIS A 33 -13.67 -35.43 25.52
C HIS A 33 -13.68 -36.24 26.83
N ASP A 34 -13.49 -37.55 26.71
CA ASP A 34 -13.27 -38.43 27.86
C ASP A 34 -11.90 -38.18 28.48
N LYS A 35 -11.89 -37.47 29.62
CA LYS A 35 -10.67 -37.10 30.37
C LYS A 35 -9.96 -38.28 31.01
N GLN A 36 -10.60 -39.46 31.07
CA GLN A 36 -9.95 -40.68 31.57
C GLN A 36 -9.13 -41.37 30.48
N ASP A 37 -9.44 -41.11 29.21
CA ASP A 37 -8.67 -41.60 28.07
C ASP A 37 -7.58 -40.58 27.70
N GLN A 38 -6.34 -40.94 28.03
CA GLN A 38 -5.14 -40.15 27.74
C GLN A 38 -4.94 -39.92 26.23
N GLN A 39 -5.31 -40.89 25.38
CA GLN A 39 -5.17 -40.76 23.93
C GLN A 39 -6.23 -39.81 23.36
N SER A 40 -7.47 -39.91 23.84
CA SER A 40 -8.55 -38.98 23.50
C SER A 40 -8.19 -37.54 23.91
N SER A 41 -7.66 -37.38 25.11
CA SER A 41 -7.17 -36.10 25.64
C SER A 41 -6.06 -35.49 24.77
N LEU A 42 -5.07 -36.31 24.39
CA LEU A 42 -3.96 -35.90 23.52
C LEU A 42 -4.45 -35.49 22.13
N ASN A 43 -5.32 -36.29 21.52
CA ASN A 43 -5.86 -35.99 20.19
C ASN A 43 -6.67 -34.69 20.20
N ALA A 44 -7.48 -34.46 21.24
CA ALA A 44 -8.29 -33.27 21.36
C ALA A 44 -7.45 -32.00 21.58
N ILE A 45 -6.41 -32.03 22.42
CA ILE A 45 -5.56 -30.85 22.64
C ILE A 45 -4.67 -30.55 21.42
N LEU A 46 -4.20 -31.57 20.70
CA LEU A 46 -3.48 -31.38 19.43
C LEU A 46 -4.38 -30.76 18.36
N ASN A 47 -5.65 -31.16 18.28
CA ASN A 47 -6.61 -30.55 17.38
C ASN A 47 -6.85 -29.07 17.73
N CYS A 48 -6.99 -28.74 19.02
CA CYS A 48 -7.05 -27.35 19.49
C CYS A 48 -5.85 -26.53 19.04
N GLN A 49 -4.64 -27.06 19.23
CA GLN A 49 -3.40 -26.41 18.84
C GLN A 49 -3.37 -26.14 17.33
N GLN A 50 -3.71 -27.15 16.52
CA GLN A 50 -3.72 -27.04 15.05
C GLN A 50 -4.75 -26.03 14.56
N ALA A 51 -5.99 -26.12 15.02
CA ALA A 51 -7.06 -25.23 14.59
C ALA A 51 -6.81 -23.77 15.03
N GLY A 52 -6.32 -23.58 16.26
CA GLY A 52 -5.91 -22.27 16.76
C GLY A 52 -4.75 -21.67 15.94
N ALA A 53 -3.72 -22.46 15.67
CA ALA A 53 -2.59 -22.01 14.84
C ALA A 53 -3.04 -21.63 13.43
N SER A 54 -3.89 -22.42 12.78
CA SER A 54 -4.41 -22.10 11.44
C SER A 54 -5.21 -20.79 11.47
N TYR A 55 -6.09 -20.59 12.44
CA TYR A 55 -6.88 -19.36 12.58
C TYR A 55 -6.01 -18.12 12.80
N PHE A 56 -5.08 -18.17 13.76
CA PHE A 56 -4.24 -17.03 14.11
C PHE A 56 -3.20 -16.69 13.04
N ASN A 57 -2.58 -17.70 12.43
CA ASN A 57 -1.58 -17.50 11.39
C ASN A 57 -2.21 -16.97 10.10
N PHE A 58 -3.41 -17.43 9.75
CA PHE A 58 -4.14 -16.88 8.61
C PHE A 58 -4.44 -15.39 8.80
N ALA A 59 -4.90 -15.00 10.00
CA ALA A 59 -5.12 -13.59 10.32
C ALA A 59 -3.82 -12.77 10.22
N GLU A 60 -2.72 -13.28 10.79
CA GLU A 60 -1.41 -12.62 10.75
C GLU A 60 -0.88 -12.41 9.32
N GLU A 61 -1.01 -13.43 8.48
CA GLU A 61 -0.59 -13.38 7.08
C GLU A 61 -1.50 -12.45 6.27
N PHE A 62 -2.80 -12.49 6.51
CA PHE A 62 -3.76 -11.61 5.87
C PHE A 62 -3.48 -10.13 6.19
N VAL A 63 -3.12 -9.81 7.45
CA VAL A 63 -2.66 -8.45 7.81
C VAL A 63 -1.36 -8.11 7.12
N GLY A 64 -0.38 -9.01 7.12
CA GLY A 64 0.92 -8.80 6.47
C GLY A 64 0.80 -8.49 4.97
N ASN A 65 -0.20 -9.08 4.30
CA ASN A 65 -0.47 -8.87 2.88
C ASN A 65 -1.50 -7.78 2.60
N SER A 66 -2.05 -7.12 3.62
CA SER A 66 -3.16 -6.15 3.45
C SER A 66 -2.79 -4.94 2.59
N ASP A 67 -1.51 -4.56 2.57
CA ASP A 67 -0.98 -3.51 1.70
C ASP A 67 -1.20 -3.81 0.21
N LEU A 68 -1.12 -5.08 -0.19
CA LEU A 68 -1.36 -5.56 -1.55
C LEU A 68 -2.85 -5.56 -1.92
N LEU A 69 -3.73 -5.53 -0.92
CA LEU A 69 -5.18 -5.66 -1.09
C LEU A 69 -5.92 -4.32 -1.04
N GLY A 70 -5.19 -3.20 -1.08
CA GLY A 70 -5.79 -1.86 -1.12
C GLY A 70 -6.23 -1.31 0.25
N ALA A 71 -5.70 -1.85 1.35
CA ALA A 71 -5.98 -1.39 2.72
C ALA A 71 -5.81 0.13 2.95
N HIS A 72 -4.97 0.77 2.15
CA HIS A 72 -4.67 2.20 2.21
C HIS A 72 -5.78 3.09 1.65
N GLU A 73 -6.71 2.52 0.88
CA GLU A 73 -7.71 3.29 0.15
C GLU A 73 -8.95 3.62 1.02
N SER A 74 -9.13 2.94 2.15
CA SER A 74 -10.25 3.18 3.07
C SER A 74 -9.83 3.10 4.54
N VAL A 75 -9.82 4.27 5.20
CA VAL A 75 -9.57 4.39 6.65
C VAL A 75 -10.58 3.58 7.47
N LEU A 76 -11.85 3.58 7.05
CA LEU A 76 -12.92 2.81 7.69
C LEU A 76 -12.66 1.30 7.62
N TRP A 77 -12.19 0.82 6.47
CA TRP A 77 -11.84 -0.59 6.31
C TRP A 77 -10.65 -0.98 7.20
N ALA A 78 -9.60 -0.16 7.21
CA ALA A 78 -8.41 -0.42 8.02
C ALA A 78 -8.74 -0.42 9.52
N GLN A 79 -9.60 0.50 9.96
CA GLN A 79 -10.08 0.53 11.34
C GLN A 79 -10.91 -0.71 11.69
N GLY A 80 -11.91 -1.06 10.88
CA GLY A 80 -12.72 -2.25 11.14
C GLY A 80 -11.90 -3.55 11.14
N PHE A 81 -10.86 -3.61 10.31
CA PHE A 81 -9.95 -4.75 10.33
C PHE A 81 -8.99 -4.75 11.53
N ALA A 82 -8.61 -3.59 12.05
CA ALA A 82 -7.91 -3.48 13.32
C ALA A 82 -8.77 -3.94 14.51
N GLU A 83 -10.07 -3.66 14.48
CA GLU A 83 -11.05 -4.18 15.46
C GLU A 83 -11.11 -5.72 15.38
N ASP A 84 -11.18 -6.30 14.17
CA ASP A 84 -11.10 -7.76 13.96
C ASP A 84 -9.79 -8.34 14.56
N CYS A 85 -8.64 -7.68 14.32
CA CYS A 85 -7.35 -8.09 14.88
C CYS A 85 -7.33 -8.01 16.41
N ALA A 86 -7.94 -6.99 17.00
CA ALA A 86 -8.04 -6.85 18.45
C ALA A 86 -8.83 -8.00 19.07
N GLU A 87 -9.96 -8.38 18.49
CA GLU A 87 -10.76 -9.51 18.97
C GLU A 87 -9.99 -10.84 18.89
N ILE A 88 -9.21 -11.04 17.83
CA ILE A 88 -8.34 -12.22 17.70
C ILE A 88 -7.27 -12.22 18.79
N LEU A 89 -6.52 -11.12 18.93
CA LEU A 89 -5.46 -11.00 19.92
C LEU A 89 -6.01 -11.19 21.35
N LYS A 90 -7.16 -10.59 21.69
CA LYS A 90 -7.83 -10.77 23.00
C LYS A 90 -8.13 -12.23 23.33
N SER A 91 -8.33 -13.09 22.32
CA SER A 91 -8.61 -14.52 22.52
C SER A 91 -7.35 -15.37 22.78
N MET A 92 -6.16 -14.89 22.40
CA MET A 92 -4.93 -15.69 22.45
C MET A 92 -4.46 -16.06 23.86
N PRO A 93 -4.49 -15.17 24.88
CA PRO A 93 -4.06 -15.53 26.24
C PRO A 93 -4.79 -16.77 26.78
N ALA A 94 -6.12 -16.82 26.65
CA ALA A 94 -6.93 -17.96 27.08
C ALA A 94 -6.59 -19.22 26.28
N HIS A 95 -6.36 -19.09 24.96
CA HIS A 95 -5.96 -20.21 24.12
C HIS A 95 -4.63 -20.83 24.57
N PHE A 96 -3.58 -20.02 24.73
CA PHE A 96 -2.26 -20.54 25.12
C PHE A 96 -2.27 -21.09 26.54
N GLN A 97 -3.08 -20.52 27.45
CA GLN A 97 -3.30 -21.10 28.78
C GLN A 97 -3.98 -22.47 28.69
N LEU A 98 -4.99 -22.63 27.83
CA LEU A 98 -5.65 -23.93 27.58
C LEU A 98 -4.65 -24.97 27.09
N LEU A 99 -3.79 -24.61 26.11
CA LEU A 99 -2.75 -25.51 25.61
C LEU A 99 -1.75 -25.90 26.71
N SER A 100 -1.22 -24.93 27.46
CA SER A 100 -0.29 -25.20 28.54
C SER A 100 -0.89 -26.14 29.60
N ALA A 101 -2.15 -25.92 29.99
CA ALA A 101 -2.84 -26.78 30.94
C ALA A 101 -3.09 -28.19 30.37
N GLY A 102 -3.51 -28.28 29.11
CA GLY A 102 -3.81 -29.55 28.47
C GLY A 102 -2.58 -30.43 28.28
N PHE A 103 -1.45 -29.87 27.86
CA PHE A 103 -0.22 -30.64 27.68
C PHE A 103 0.47 -31.00 29.00
N ALA A 104 0.37 -30.16 30.04
CA ALA A 104 0.91 -30.47 31.36
C ALA A 104 0.31 -31.75 31.96
N GLY A 105 -0.96 -32.05 31.66
CA GLY A 105 -1.64 -33.26 32.12
C GLY A 105 -1.25 -34.56 31.40
N LEU A 106 -0.44 -34.48 30.33
CA LEU A 106 -0.21 -35.60 29.42
C LEU A 106 1.22 -36.16 29.42
N ASN A 107 2.10 -35.74 30.37
CA ASN A 107 3.54 -36.07 30.37
C ASN A 107 4.23 -35.80 29.01
N GLY A 108 3.69 -34.85 28.24
CA GLY A 108 4.08 -34.56 26.87
C GLY A 108 4.93 -33.29 26.75
N LEU A 109 4.74 -32.57 25.64
CA LEU A 109 5.48 -31.36 25.25
C LEU A 109 5.65 -30.37 26.41
N THR A 110 6.83 -29.77 26.51
CA THR A 110 7.10 -28.75 27.53
C THR A 110 6.45 -27.41 27.13
N SER A 111 6.16 -26.56 28.12
CA SER A 111 5.56 -25.23 27.91
C SER A 111 6.29 -24.39 26.84
N ASP A 112 7.60 -24.57 26.69
CA ASP A 112 8.41 -23.83 25.72
C ASP A 112 8.15 -24.23 24.27
N GLN A 113 7.70 -25.47 24.03
CA GLN A 113 7.39 -25.98 22.69
C GLN A 113 6.00 -25.53 22.19
N ILE A 114 5.16 -25.03 23.10
CA ILE A 114 3.79 -24.59 22.82
C ILE A 114 3.73 -23.07 22.59
N ARG A 115 4.71 -22.33 23.12
CA ARG A 115 4.75 -20.88 23.02
C ARG A 115 5.12 -20.41 21.61
N PRO A 116 4.48 -19.33 21.13
CA PRO A 116 4.81 -18.77 19.83
C PRO A 116 6.17 -18.07 19.87
N GLY A 117 6.80 -17.92 18.70
CA GLY A 117 8.07 -17.22 18.56
C GLY A 117 7.99 -15.75 18.96
N SER A 118 9.14 -15.13 19.25
CA SER A 118 9.22 -13.76 19.78
C SER A 118 8.62 -12.67 18.89
N THR A 119 8.52 -12.92 17.58
CA THR A 119 7.94 -12.00 16.59
C THR A 119 6.57 -12.45 16.07
N ALA A 120 5.99 -13.51 16.61
CA ALA A 120 4.70 -14.01 16.15
C ALA A 120 3.60 -12.95 16.38
N PHE A 121 2.66 -12.90 15.44
CA PHE A 121 1.47 -12.03 15.49
C PHE A 121 1.79 -10.52 15.48
N ALA A 122 3.02 -10.14 15.07
CA ALA A 122 3.46 -8.75 15.10
C ALA A 122 2.66 -7.85 14.15
N ASN A 123 2.16 -8.36 13.02
CA ASN A 123 1.37 -7.58 12.09
C ASN A 123 0.01 -7.21 12.71
N MET A 124 -0.71 -8.18 13.29
CA MET A 124 -1.95 -7.89 14.02
C MET A 124 -1.73 -6.87 15.15
N GLN A 125 -0.64 -7.01 15.91
CA GLN A 125 -0.32 -6.07 17.00
C GLN A 125 -0.07 -4.64 16.48
N ARG A 126 0.64 -4.50 15.35
CA ARG A 126 0.86 -3.19 14.70
C ARG A 126 -0.44 -2.59 14.18
N MET A 127 -1.32 -3.42 13.61
CA MET A 127 -2.63 -3.00 13.12
C MET A 127 -3.46 -2.41 14.26
N VAL A 128 -3.55 -3.12 15.38
CA VAL A 128 -4.23 -2.64 16.60
C VAL A 128 -3.61 -1.34 17.12
N LYS A 129 -2.28 -1.29 17.27
CA LYS A 129 -1.57 -0.10 17.76
C LYS A 129 -1.79 1.13 16.85
N LYS A 130 -1.85 0.92 15.54
CA LYS A 130 -1.93 2.00 14.55
C LYS A 130 -3.32 2.60 14.44
N TYR A 131 -4.37 1.80 14.56
CA TYR A 131 -5.73 2.22 14.24
C TYR A 131 -6.70 2.26 15.42
N LEU A 132 -6.40 1.60 16.54
CA LEU A 132 -7.24 1.65 17.74
C LEU A 132 -6.74 2.67 18.75
N ASN A 133 -7.60 2.97 19.74
CA ASN A 133 -7.27 3.90 20.80
C ASN A 133 -6.14 3.33 21.70
N PRO A 134 -5.28 4.19 22.29
CA PRO A 134 -4.16 3.73 23.11
C PRO A 134 -4.58 2.89 24.32
N THR A 135 -5.73 3.17 24.92
CA THR A 135 -6.24 2.44 26.09
C THR A 135 -6.47 0.97 25.75
N GLU A 136 -7.16 0.70 24.65
CA GLU A 136 -7.44 -0.65 24.18
C GLU A 136 -6.17 -1.37 23.73
N SER A 137 -5.32 -0.71 22.92
CA SER A 137 -4.05 -1.31 22.49
C SER A 137 -3.16 -1.67 23.69
N ASN A 138 -3.09 -0.82 24.70
CA ASN A 138 -2.29 -1.08 25.90
C ASN A 138 -2.89 -2.19 26.75
N ALA A 139 -4.22 -2.29 26.86
CA ALA A 139 -4.88 -3.37 27.58
C ALA A 139 -4.54 -4.74 26.97
N ILE A 140 -4.56 -4.85 25.63
CA ILE A 140 -4.20 -6.08 24.93
C ILE A 140 -2.71 -6.39 25.14
N LYS A 141 -1.83 -5.39 25.00
CA LYS A 141 -0.39 -5.54 25.25
C LYS A 141 -0.11 -6.05 26.66
N SER A 142 -0.71 -5.45 27.69
CA SER A 142 -0.52 -5.86 29.08
C SER A 142 -1.03 -7.28 29.35
N SER A 143 -2.12 -7.68 28.70
CA SER A 143 -2.60 -9.07 28.76
C SER A 143 -1.59 -10.03 28.13
N PHE A 144 -0.97 -9.69 27.00
CA PHE A 144 0.09 -10.52 26.41
C PHE A 144 1.31 -10.63 27.33
N GLU A 145 1.77 -9.52 27.91
CA GLU A 145 2.88 -9.51 28.87
C GLU A 145 2.59 -10.41 30.09
N GLN A 146 1.40 -10.31 30.66
CA GLN A 146 0.97 -11.11 31.81
C GLN A 146 1.04 -12.63 31.52
N PHE A 147 0.69 -13.04 30.31
CA PHE A 147 0.70 -14.45 29.89
C PHE A 147 2.03 -14.86 29.23
N GLY A 148 3.02 -13.96 29.16
CA GLY A 148 4.32 -14.20 28.55
C GLY A 148 4.25 -14.47 27.04
N LEU A 149 3.30 -13.84 26.36
CA LEU A 149 3.13 -13.86 24.91
C LEU A 149 3.96 -12.75 24.23
N PRO A 150 4.31 -12.90 22.95
CA PRO A 150 5.15 -11.94 22.22
C PRO A 150 4.45 -10.59 22.04
N ILE A 151 5.16 -9.50 22.30
CA ILE A 151 4.67 -8.12 22.16
C ILE A 151 5.44 -7.30 21.12
N TYR A 152 6.14 -7.99 20.22
CA TYR A 152 7.08 -7.35 19.31
C TYR A 152 6.42 -6.26 18.45
N GLY A 153 5.24 -6.52 17.90
CA GLY A 153 4.52 -5.57 17.05
C GLY A 153 3.95 -4.37 17.81
N PHE A 154 3.64 -4.52 19.10
CA PHE A 154 3.28 -3.36 19.93
C PHE A 154 4.48 -2.43 20.18
N ASN A 155 5.69 -2.99 20.29
CA ASN A 155 6.89 -2.21 20.60
C ASN A 155 7.61 -1.67 19.35
N ASN A 156 7.41 -2.29 18.19
CA ASN A 156 8.16 -1.98 16.97
C ASN A 156 7.20 -1.67 15.82
N GLU A 157 7.36 -0.51 15.20
CA GLU A 157 6.64 -0.16 13.96
C GLU A 157 7.23 -0.88 12.75
N ALA A 158 6.43 -1.01 11.68
CA ALA A 158 6.95 -1.49 10.40
C ALA A 158 7.94 -0.49 9.83
N ARG A 159 9.05 -0.98 9.27
CA ARG A 159 10.03 -0.11 8.61
C ARG A 159 9.46 0.35 7.26
N GLU A 160 9.03 1.59 7.17
CA GLU A 160 8.75 2.23 5.87
C GLU A 160 10.07 2.62 5.20
N PHE A 161 10.31 2.18 3.97
CA PHE A 161 11.53 2.50 3.21
C PHE A 161 11.67 4.01 2.92
N MET A 162 10.56 4.75 2.87
CA MET A 162 10.51 6.21 2.94
C MET A 162 9.21 6.65 3.60
N SER A 163 9.26 7.62 4.51
CA SER A 163 8.04 8.19 5.07
C SER A 163 7.25 8.93 3.98
N LYS A 164 5.93 8.79 3.97
CA LYS A 164 5.04 9.55 3.04
C LYS A 164 5.30 11.05 3.09
N ARG A 165 5.68 11.57 4.26
CA ARG A 165 6.05 12.97 4.47
C ARG A 165 7.34 13.34 3.73
N LEU A 166 8.37 12.51 3.78
CA LEU A 166 9.61 12.73 3.03
C LEU A 166 9.35 12.66 1.53
N GLN A 167 8.59 11.68 1.05
CA GLN A 167 8.20 11.61 -0.36
C GLN A 167 7.45 12.87 -0.81
N THR A 168 6.50 13.36 0.00
CA THR A 168 5.73 14.58 -0.30
C THR A 168 6.63 15.81 -0.33
N ILE A 169 7.53 15.95 0.65
CA ILE A 169 8.49 17.07 0.71
C ILE A 169 9.43 17.03 -0.50
N LEU A 170 9.99 15.88 -0.85
CA LEU A 170 10.87 15.73 -2.00
C LEU A 170 10.13 16.05 -3.31
N SER A 171 8.90 15.58 -3.47
CA SER A 171 8.05 15.90 -4.63
C SER A 171 7.78 17.40 -4.75
N PHE A 172 7.45 18.05 -3.63
CA PHE A 172 7.18 19.48 -3.58
C PHE A 172 8.43 20.30 -3.89
N ILE A 173 9.57 19.98 -3.26
CA ILE A 173 10.85 20.66 -3.50
C ILE A 173 11.26 20.50 -4.97
N PHE A 174 11.13 19.29 -5.52
CA PHE A 174 11.44 19.02 -6.92
C PHE A 174 10.58 19.89 -7.85
N GLY A 175 9.27 19.94 -7.62
CA GLY A 175 8.35 20.77 -8.41
C GLY A 175 8.64 22.28 -8.30
N VAL A 176 8.89 22.80 -7.09
CA VAL A 176 9.17 24.23 -6.87
C VAL A 176 10.50 24.64 -7.51
N LEU A 177 11.57 23.86 -7.31
CA LEU A 177 12.85 24.13 -7.95
C LEU A 177 12.71 24.13 -9.47
N PHE A 178 11.92 23.22 -10.01
CA PHE A 178 11.68 23.13 -11.44
C PHE A 178 10.97 24.38 -11.99
N VAL A 179 9.91 24.85 -11.33
CA VAL A 179 9.21 26.09 -11.72
C VAL A 179 10.14 27.31 -11.66
N ILE A 180 11.01 27.41 -10.64
CA ILE A 180 11.99 28.49 -10.51
C ILE A 180 12.95 28.48 -11.71
N VAL A 181 13.49 27.31 -12.07
CA VAL A 181 14.39 27.17 -13.22
C VAL A 181 13.70 27.61 -14.52
N LEU A 182 12.43 27.24 -14.72
CA LEU A 182 11.67 27.67 -15.90
C LEU A 182 11.48 29.18 -15.96
N LEU A 183 11.16 29.83 -14.83
CA LEU A 183 11.03 31.28 -14.76
C LEU A 183 12.36 31.96 -15.10
N VAL A 184 13.47 31.47 -14.57
CA VAL A 184 14.81 31.99 -14.88
C VAL A 184 15.12 31.87 -16.38
N ILE A 185 14.86 30.71 -16.99
CA ILE A 185 15.08 30.51 -18.43
C ILE A 185 14.21 31.47 -19.26
N ALA A 186 12.94 31.64 -18.89
CA ALA A 186 12.00 32.51 -19.59
C ALA A 186 12.44 33.99 -19.57
N PHE A 187 12.99 34.47 -18.45
CA PHE A 187 13.51 35.84 -18.36
C PHE A 187 14.91 36.01 -18.98
N ALA A 188 15.76 34.98 -18.90
CA ALA A 188 17.14 35.06 -19.40
C ALA A 188 17.23 34.93 -20.93
N GLN A 189 16.31 34.21 -21.57
CA GLN A 189 16.32 34.01 -23.02
C GLN A 189 14.91 34.16 -23.63
N PRO A 190 14.44 35.40 -23.85
CA PRO A 190 13.10 35.67 -24.38
C PRO A 190 12.88 35.18 -25.82
N GLN A 191 13.95 35.05 -26.60
CA GLN A 191 13.93 34.57 -27.99
C GLN A 191 14.86 33.36 -28.15
N PRO A 192 14.43 32.16 -27.72
CA PRO A 192 15.23 30.96 -27.88
C PRO A 192 15.34 30.58 -29.37
N SER A 193 16.49 30.03 -29.77
CA SER A 193 16.60 29.40 -31.10
C SER A 193 15.70 28.16 -31.20
N SER A 194 15.40 27.69 -32.42
CA SER A 194 14.57 26.51 -32.64
C SER A 194 15.09 25.25 -31.93
N PHE A 195 16.42 25.12 -31.82
CA PHE A 195 17.06 24.04 -31.07
C PHE A 195 16.86 24.22 -29.55
N GLN A 196 17.11 25.42 -29.02
CA GLN A 196 16.92 25.72 -27.59
C GLN A 196 15.46 25.51 -27.17
N TYR A 197 14.52 25.94 -28.00
CA TYR A 197 13.09 25.74 -27.77
C TYR A 197 12.73 24.25 -27.68
N SER A 198 13.26 23.43 -28.58
CA SER A 198 13.03 21.98 -28.59
C SER A 198 13.61 21.30 -27.35
N VAL A 199 14.80 21.71 -26.91
CA VAL A 199 15.44 21.22 -25.68
C VAL A 199 14.63 21.63 -24.45
N PHE A 200 14.26 22.91 -24.32
CA PHE A 200 13.46 23.41 -23.20
C PHE A 200 12.11 22.71 -23.10
N LYS A 201 11.42 22.54 -24.23
CA LYS A 201 10.14 21.83 -24.30
C LYS A 201 10.27 20.35 -23.91
N THR A 202 11.34 19.68 -24.33
CA THR A 202 11.56 18.26 -23.99
C THR A 202 11.86 18.09 -22.50
N VAL A 203 12.74 18.92 -21.95
CA VAL A 203 13.06 18.92 -20.51
C VAL A 203 11.83 19.29 -19.68
N LEU A 204 11.01 20.24 -20.14
CA LEU A 204 9.73 20.62 -19.54
C LEU A 204 8.76 19.45 -19.46
N ALA A 205 8.55 18.74 -20.57
CA ALA A 205 7.67 17.59 -20.60
C ALA A 205 8.17 16.47 -19.67
N LEU A 206 9.48 16.17 -19.69
CA LEU A 206 10.08 15.16 -18.82
C LEU A 206 9.95 15.49 -17.33
N ALA A 207 10.17 16.75 -16.97
CA ALA A 207 10.08 17.18 -15.58
C ALA A 207 8.63 17.30 -15.07
N GLY A 208 7.70 17.74 -15.91
CA GLY A 208 6.27 17.72 -15.58
C GLY A 208 5.77 16.29 -15.36
N ALA A 209 6.18 15.36 -16.22
CA ALA A 209 5.93 13.93 -16.07
C ALA A 209 6.58 13.37 -14.80
N GLY A 210 7.85 13.70 -14.55
CA GLY A 210 8.59 13.28 -13.36
C GLY A 210 7.91 13.74 -12.07
N THR A 211 7.41 14.98 -12.03
CA THR A 211 6.67 15.53 -10.87
C THR A 211 5.39 14.71 -10.61
N VAL A 212 4.69 14.33 -11.66
CA VAL A 212 3.44 13.55 -11.56
C VAL A 212 3.70 12.10 -11.17
N ALA A 213 4.84 11.54 -11.57
CA ALA A 213 5.24 10.18 -11.21
C ALA A 213 5.42 9.97 -9.71
N VAL A 214 5.70 11.03 -8.95
CA VAL A 214 5.93 10.93 -7.49
C VAL A 214 4.64 11.05 -6.68
N PHE A 215 3.52 11.45 -7.29
CA PHE A 215 2.24 11.50 -6.59
C PHE A 215 1.65 10.09 -6.38
N PRO A 216 1.48 9.65 -5.11
CA PRO A 216 0.85 8.38 -4.82
C PRO A 216 -0.64 8.41 -5.23
N GLY A 217 -1.12 7.34 -5.89
CA GLY A 217 -2.51 7.19 -6.32
C GLY A 217 -2.88 7.77 -7.69
N PHE A 218 -1.90 8.08 -8.56
CA PHE A 218 -2.20 8.62 -9.89
C PHE A 218 -2.81 7.58 -10.83
N ILE A 219 -3.87 8.00 -11.52
CA ILE A 219 -4.79 7.20 -12.34
C ILE A 219 -4.06 6.51 -13.50
N GLU A 220 -4.34 5.22 -13.67
CA GLU A 220 -4.00 4.45 -14.86
C GLU A 220 -4.97 4.85 -15.99
N VAL A 221 -4.51 5.69 -16.92
CA VAL A 221 -5.35 6.12 -18.05
C VAL A 221 -5.11 5.18 -19.21
N GLN A 222 -6.10 4.33 -19.51
CA GLN A 222 -6.07 3.46 -20.69
C GLN A 222 -6.47 4.26 -21.93
N LEU A 223 -5.52 4.49 -22.84
CA LEU A 223 -5.77 5.09 -24.14
C LEU A 223 -5.85 3.96 -25.19
N GLY A 224 -7.04 3.37 -25.31
CA GLY A 224 -7.31 2.25 -26.21
C GLY A 224 -6.62 0.94 -25.82
N ASN A 225 -6.63 -0.06 -26.71
CA ASN A 225 -6.08 -1.41 -26.44
C ASN A 225 -4.55 -1.50 -26.52
N TRP A 226 -3.85 -0.44 -26.93
CA TRP A 226 -2.42 -0.51 -27.28
C TRP A 226 -1.50 0.30 -26.36
N LEU A 227 -2.04 1.20 -25.53
CA LEU A 227 -1.23 2.06 -24.68
C LEU A 227 -1.82 2.19 -23.28
N ARG A 228 -1.15 1.54 -22.32
CA ARG A 228 -1.40 1.69 -20.89
C ARG A 228 -0.39 2.70 -20.35
N ALA A 229 -0.83 3.94 -20.22
CA ALA A 229 0.01 5.05 -19.77
C ALA A 229 -0.30 5.33 -18.30
N GLY A 230 0.67 5.13 -17.41
CA GLY A 230 0.57 5.69 -16.06
C GLY A 230 0.49 7.23 -16.12
N GLY A 231 -0.07 7.87 -15.10
CA GLY A 231 -0.33 9.31 -15.06
C GLY A 231 0.83 10.22 -15.52
N ALA A 232 2.07 9.84 -15.21
CA ALA A 232 3.27 10.56 -15.65
C ALA A 232 3.43 10.60 -17.17
N LEU A 233 3.18 9.48 -17.86
CA LEU A 233 3.29 9.38 -19.31
C LEU A 233 2.20 10.21 -20.01
N ALA A 234 0.99 10.26 -19.45
CA ALA A 234 -0.08 11.12 -19.97
C ALA A 234 0.31 12.61 -19.91
N VAL A 235 0.86 13.05 -18.77
CA VAL A 235 1.33 14.44 -18.60
C VAL A 235 2.50 14.76 -19.53
N PHE A 236 3.45 13.81 -19.70
CA PHE A 236 4.51 13.95 -20.70
C PHE A 236 3.94 14.23 -22.10
N VAL A 237 3.00 13.39 -22.56
CA VAL A 237 2.41 13.48 -23.89
C VAL A 237 1.67 14.81 -24.09
N VAL A 238 0.87 15.24 -23.11
CA VAL A 238 0.16 16.52 -23.18
C VAL A 238 1.14 17.69 -23.29
N LEU A 239 2.14 17.76 -22.41
CA LEU A 239 3.13 18.86 -22.42
C LEU A 239 4.04 18.83 -23.66
N TYR A 240 4.38 17.63 -24.16
CA TYR A 240 5.26 17.47 -25.32
C TYR A 240 4.54 17.73 -26.64
N PHE A 241 3.28 17.33 -26.81
CA PHE A 241 2.58 17.47 -28.08
C PHE A 241 1.70 18.72 -28.16
N TRP A 242 1.15 19.20 -27.04
CA TRP A 242 0.30 20.39 -27.04
C TRP A 242 1.13 21.66 -26.91
N ASN A 243 1.36 22.34 -28.04
CA ASN A 243 2.18 23.55 -28.10
C ASN A 243 1.39 24.74 -28.69
N PRO A 244 0.85 25.67 -27.86
CA PRO A 244 0.13 26.83 -28.36
C PRO A 244 1.03 27.90 -29.02
N ALA A 245 2.35 27.89 -28.76
CA ALA A 245 3.25 28.92 -29.27
C ALA A 245 3.55 28.79 -30.78
N ALA A 246 3.43 27.58 -31.34
CA ALA A 246 3.62 27.35 -32.77
C ALA A 246 2.55 28.03 -33.65
N LEU A 247 1.40 28.41 -33.07
CA LEU A 247 0.32 29.11 -33.78
C LEU A 247 0.57 30.61 -33.95
N LEU A 248 1.58 31.18 -33.28
CA LEU A 248 1.88 32.62 -33.29
C LEU A 248 3.13 33.00 -34.09
N ALA A 249 3.89 32.03 -34.60
CA ALA A 249 4.99 32.27 -35.52
C ALA A 249 4.45 32.49 -36.95
N ILE A 250 3.83 33.65 -37.19
CA ILE A 250 3.59 34.16 -38.55
C ILE A 250 4.90 34.81 -39.02
N ASP A 251 5.45 34.31 -40.13
CA ASP A 251 6.73 34.73 -40.72
C ASP A 251 6.82 36.25 -40.94
N PRO A 252 7.90 36.93 -40.47
CA PRO A 252 8.16 38.34 -40.77
C PRO A 252 8.53 38.60 -42.25
N ASP A 253 8.88 37.57 -43.02
CA ASP A 253 9.45 37.72 -44.37
C ASP A 253 8.43 37.73 -45.51
N ALA A 254 7.13 37.66 -45.21
CA ALA A 254 6.07 37.75 -46.23
C ALA A 254 5.89 39.15 -46.86
N SER A 255 6.68 40.17 -46.47
CA SER A 255 6.56 41.54 -47.00
C SER A 255 7.56 41.93 -48.11
N LYS A 256 8.48 41.05 -48.51
CA LYS A 256 9.35 41.29 -49.68
C LYS A 256 8.76 40.69 -50.95
N ALA A 257 7.66 41.28 -51.43
CA ALA A 257 7.27 41.10 -52.83
C ALA A 257 8.25 41.86 -53.75
N PRO A 258 8.70 41.31 -54.89
CA PRO A 258 9.49 42.06 -55.86
C PRO A 258 8.66 43.18 -56.48
N ASN A 259 9.22 44.39 -56.51
CA ASN A 259 8.66 45.57 -57.15
C ASN A 259 8.37 45.29 -58.64
N PRO A 260 7.15 45.50 -59.17
CA PRO A 260 6.89 45.28 -60.59
C PRO A 260 7.63 46.34 -61.40
N ALA A 261 8.56 45.89 -62.25
CA ALA A 261 9.25 46.74 -63.20
C ALA A 261 8.22 47.36 -64.17
N VAL A 262 8.18 48.69 -64.21
CA VAL A 262 7.43 49.48 -65.19
C VAL A 262 8.09 49.29 -66.55
N HIS A 263 7.48 48.50 -67.43
CA HIS A 263 7.79 48.54 -68.86
C HIS A 263 7.01 49.70 -69.49
N MET A 264 7.72 50.77 -69.79
CA MET A 264 7.24 51.90 -70.57
C MET A 264 7.53 51.60 -72.05
N ASP A 265 6.52 51.13 -72.79
CA ASP A 265 6.60 51.00 -74.25
C ASP A 265 6.55 52.39 -74.88
N ALA A 266 7.70 52.85 -75.39
CA ALA A 266 7.78 53.96 -76.32
C ALA A 266 7.91 53.40 -77.74
N ALA A 267 6.82 53.44 -78.49
CA ALA A 267 6.83 53.30 -79.95
C ALA A 267 6.19 54.54 -80.58
N ARG A 268 7.05 55.49 -80.96
CA ARG A 268 7.02 56.27 -82.20
C ARG A 268 8.35 56.96 -82.40
#